data_AF-A0A829H594-F1
#
_entry.id   AF-A0A829H594-F1
#
_cell.length_a   1.000
_cell.length_b   1.000
_cell.length_c   1.000
_cell.angle_alpha   90.00
_cell.angle_beta   90.00
_cell.angle_gamma   90.00
#
_symmetry.space_group_name_H-M   'P 1'
#
loop_
_entity.id
_entity.type
_entity.pdbx_description
1 polymer ?
#
loop_
_entity_poly.entity_id
_entity_poly.type
_entity_poly.pdbx_seq_one_letter_code
_entity_poly.pdbx_strand_id
1 'polypeptide(L)'
;YIKNPNVDLVKQWQELSGGLVKLITYAPEDEGSQAFEDYLLAHNIVPSVGHSNATREQMLHSKATHVTHLYNAQRGLRHREPGVTGHAMLEDNMYCELICDGFHIVPDMLRLAFDQKGPERIELVTDSMRSKGMPEGKSELGGQTVYVKDKQARLKDGTLAGSVLMYKDAFKNAMSFMDASLFDAVEMSSVNQAREFNLTSKGTLEVGKDADINVLDRNNDLVATYSYGVKHDTED
;
A
#
# COMPACT_ATOMS: atom_id res chain seq x y z
N TYR A 1 -10.39 -16.19 -5.47
CA TYR A 1 -11.82 -16.16 -5.11
C TYR A 1 -12.05 -14.99 -4.17
N ILE A 2 -13.07 -14.16 -4.44
CA ILE A 2 -13.51 -13.08 -3.53
C ILE A 2 -14.70 -13.63 -2.75
N LYS A 3 -14.79 -13.32 -1.46
CA LYS A 3 -15.87 -13.73 -0.57
C LYS A 3 -16.37 -12.50 0.19
N ASN A 4 -17.66 -12.49 0.52
CA ASN A 4 -18.23 -11.44 1.36
C ASN A 4 -17.49 -11.35 2.70
N PRO A 5 -17.40 -10.15 3.29
CA PRO A 5 -16.87 -9.94 4.63
C PRO A 5 -17.47 -10.93 5.65
N ASN A 6 -16.59 -11.60 6.41
CA ASN A 6 -17.01 -12.63 7.36
C ASN A 6 -16.18 -12.51 8.64
N VAL A 7 -16.86 -12.10 9.72
CA VAL A 7 -16.24 -11.88 11.04
C VAL A 7 -15.65 -13.17 11.61
N ASP A 8 -16.33 -14.30 11.48
CA ASP A 8 -15.88 -15.57 12.06
C ASP A 8 -14.64 -16.12 11.34
N LEU A 9 -14.52 -15.86 10.03
CA LEU A 9 -13.32 -16.18 9.27
C LEU A 9 -12.12 -15.34 9.73
N VAL A 10 -12.31 -14.05 10.00
CA VAL A 10 -11.22 -13.20 10.51
C VAL A 10 -10.83 -13.59 11.92
N LYS A 11 -11.79 -13.95 12.79
CA LYS A 11 -11.48 -14.53 14.12
C LYS A 11 -10.56 -15.74 13.99
N GLN A 12 -10.91 -16.67 13.09
CA GLN A 12 -10.10 -17.86 12.84
C GLN A 12 -8.70 -17.49 12.33
N TRP A 13 -8.58 -16.55 11.38
CA TRP A 13 -7.27 -16.10 10.89
C TRP A 13 -6.45 -15.40 11.96
N GLN A 14 -7.08 -14.61 12.83
CA GLN A 14 -6.37 -13.92 13.90
C GLN A 14 -5.86 -14.91 14.95
N GLU A 15 -6.64 -15.94 15.27
CA GLU A 15 -6.21 -17.03 16.14
C GLU A 15 -5.03 -17.81 15.51
N LEU A 16 -5.17 -18.25 14.26
CA LEU A 16 -4.14 -19.02 13.55
C LEU A 16 -2.83 -18.24 13.36
N SER A 17 -2.92 -16.93 13.16
CA SER A 17 -1.75 -16.06 13.00
C SER A 17 -1.15 -15.60 14.32
N GLY A 18 -1.79 -15.88 15.46
CA GLY A 18 -1.32 -15.40 16.76
C GLY A 18 -1.41 -13.88 16.93
N GLY A 19 -2.42 -13.23 16.33
CA GLY A 19 -2.60 -11.78 16.45
C GLY A 19 -1.81 -10.94 15.42
N LEU A 20 -1.26 -11.56 14.38
CA LEU A 20 -0.37 -10.91 13.41
C LEU A 20 -1.10 -10.20 12.26
N VAL A 21 -2.40 -10.41 12.07
CA VAL A 21 -3.17 -9.67 11.07
C VAL A 21 -3.36 -8.23 11.56
N LYS A 22 -2.87 -7.24 10.78
CA LYS A 22 -2.92 -5.81 11.12
C LYS A 22 -3.73 -4.96 10.16
N LEU A 23 -3.96 -5.43 8.94
CA LEU A 23 -4.76 -4.76 7.93
C LEU A 23 -5.51 -5.83 7.13
N ILE A 24 -6.75 -5.53 6.75
CA ILE A 24 -7.51 -6.36 5.80
C ILE A 24 -8.13 -5.46 4.73
N THR A 25 -7.82 -5.78 3.47
CA THR A 25 -8.47 -5.20 2.31
C THR A 25 -9.83 -5.86 2.06
N TYR A 26 -10.87 -5.05 1.85
CA TYR A 26 -12.24 -5.52 1.56
C TYR A 26 -12.99 -4.49 0.69
N ALA A 27 -14.18 -4.88 0.23
CA ALA A 27 -15.08 -4.05 -0.54
C ALA A 27 -16.29 -3.63 0.32
N PRO A 28 -16.45 -2.35 0.67
CA PRO A 28 -17.47 -1.89 1.62
C PRO A 28 -18.91 -1.98 1.08
N GLU A 29 -19.09 -2.13 -0.23
CA GLU A 29 -20.40 -2.37 -0.84
C GLU A 29 -20.95 -3.79 -0.58
N ASP A 30 -20.11 -4.72 -0.14
CA ASP A 30 -20.51 -6.10 0.11
C ASP A 30 -21.30 -6.24 1.42
N GLU A 31 -22.20 -7.22 1.45
CA GLU A 31 -23.05 -7.50 2.60
C GLU A 31 -22.22 -7.88 3.84
N GLY A 32 -22.59 -7.31 5.00
CA GLY A 32 -21.92 -7.57 6.28
C GLY A 32 -20.74 -6.65 6.59
N SER A 33 -20.36 -5.74 5.68
CA SER A 33 -19.22 -4.83 5.84
C SER A 33 -19.22 -4.02 7.14
N GLN A 34 -20.37 -3.53 7.60
CA GLN A 34 -20.40 -2.69 8.80
C GLN A 34 -20.03 -3.45 10.09
N ALA A 35 -20.61 -4.65 10.29
CA ALA A 35 -20.24 -5.50 11.43
C ALA A 35 -18.80 -6.03 11.31
N PHE A 36 -18.33 -6.20 10.07
CA PHE A 36 -16.95 -6.57 9.78
C PHE A 36 -15.98 -5.46 10.19
N GLU A 37 -16.20 -4.23 9.75
CA GLU A 37 -15.43 -3.04 10.15
C GLU A 37 -15.39 -2.87 11.67
N ASP A 38 -16.54 -3.02 12.34
CA ASP A 38 -16.62 -2.95 13.81
C ASP A 38 -15.71 -3.96 14.49
N TYR A 39 -15.70 -5.20 13.98
CA TYR A 39 -14.79 -6.22 14.49
C TYR A 39 -13.33 -5.88 14.23
N LEU A 40 -12.98 -5.44 13.01
CA LEU A 40 -11.59 -5.10 12.67
C LEU A 40 -11.05 -4.00 13.59
N LEU A 41 -11.80 -2.90 13.71
CA LEU A 41 -11.42 -1.75 14.55
C LEU A 41 -11.29 -2.14 16.02
N ALA A 42 -12.21 -2.96 16.56
CA ALA A 42 -12.15 -3.45 17.93
C ALA A 42 -10.92 -4.33 18.22
N HIS A 43 -10.29 -4.89 17.19
CA HIS A 43 -9.12 -5.76 17.31
C HIS A 43 -7.83 -5.13 16.78
N ASN A 44 -7.81 -3.80 16.60
CA ASN A 44 -6.67 -3.05 16.05
C ASN A 44 -6.21 -3.59 14.68
N ILE A 45 -7.17 -3.98 13.84
CA ILE A 45 -6.96 -4.31 12.43
C ILE A 45 -7.48 -3.15 11.61
N VAL A 46 -6.67 -2.60 10.70
CA VAL A 46 -7.06 -1.51 9.81
C VAL A 46 -7.99 -2.04 8.72
N PRO A 47 -9.26 -1.57 8.63
CA PRO A 47 -10.10 -1.79 7.47
C PRO A 47 -9.58 -0.94 6.30
N SER A 48 -9.18 -1.60 5.22
CA SER A 48 -8.64 -0.96 4.01
C SER A 48 -9.56 -1.23 2.82
N VAL A 49 -9.97 -0.19 2.08
CA VAL A 49 -10.83 -0.36 0.91
C VAL A 49 -9.99 -0.65 -0.32
N GLY A 50 -10.31 -1.73 -1.03
CA GLY A 50 -9.63 -2.09 -2.27
C GLY A 50 -10.42 -3.15 -3.03
N HIS A 51 -10.13 -3.33 -4.33
CA HIS A 51 -10.89 -4.24 -5.20
C HIS A 51 -12.41 -3.98 -5.15
N SER A 52 -12.79 -2.71 -5.03
CA SER A 52 -14.16 -2.27 -4.74
C SER A 52 -14.71 -1.42 -5.88
N ASN A 53 -15.98 -1.65 -6.21
CA ASN A 53 -16.79 -0.85 -7.10
C ASN A 53 -17.77 0.08 -6.35
N ALA A 54 -17.53 0.35 -5.06
CA ALA A 54 -18.37 1.19 -4.23
C ALA A 54 -18.57 2.60 -4.82
N THR A 55 -19.79 3.12 -4.71
CA THR A 55 -20.08 4.53 -4.94
C THR A 55 -19.55 5.39 -3.80
N ARG A 56 -19.43 6.71 -4.02
CA ARG A 56 -19.05 7.61 -2.92
C ARG A 56 -20.06 7.55 -1.77
N GLU A 57 -21.35 7.40 -2.06
CA GLU A 57 -22.38 7.25 -1.02
C GLU A 57 -22.11 6.05 -0.12
N GLN A 58 -21.77 4.89 -0.71
CA GLN A 58 -21.40 3.70 0.07
C GLN A 58 -20.10 3.94 0.88
N MET A 59 -19.11 4.60 0.28
CA MET A 59 -17.86 4.96 0.99
C MET A 59 -18.11 5.89 2.19
N LEU A 60 -19.03 6.85 2.09
CA LEU A 60 -19.40 7.74 3.20
C LEU A 60 -20.01 6.99 4.41
N HIS A 61 -20.51 5.76 4.20
CA HIS A 61 -21.01 4.90 5.26
C HIS A 61 -19.96 3.92 5.80
N SER A 62 -18.81 3.81 5.14
CA SER A 62 -17.70 2.98 5.59
C SER A 62 -16.91 3.68 6.70
N LYS A 63 -16.37 2.88 7.63
CA LYS A 63 -15.45 3.33 8.68
C LYS A 63 -13.97 3.18 8.30
N ALA A 64 -13.68 2.76 7.07
CA ALA A 64 -12.31 2.65 6.60
C ALA A 64 -11.59 4.00 6.63
N THR A 65 -10.31 3.96 6.97
CA THR A 65 -9.40 5.12 6.96
C THR A 65 -8.20 4.89 6.05
N HIS A 66 -8.27 3.85 5.20
CA HIS A 66 -7.19 3.41 4.34
C HIS A 66 -7.75 2.94 2.99
N VAL A 67 -7.07 3.27 1.89
CA VAL A 67 -7.34 2.74 0.55
C VAL A 67 -6.12 1.96 0.04
N THR A 68 -6.33 0.67 -0.23
CA THR A 68 -5.31 -0.23 -0.81
C THR A 68 -4.98 0.22 -2.24
N HIS A 69 -3.70 0.23 -2.61
CA HIS A 69 -3.16 0.56 -3.95
C HIS A 69 -4.03 1.52 -4.81
N LEU A 70 -4.28 2.73 -4.31
CA LEU A 70 -5.17 3.75 -4.90
C LEU A 70 -5.11 3.78 -6.43
N TYR A 71 -6.29 3.91 -7.06
CA TYR A 71 -6.58 3.82 -8.50
C TYR A 71 -6.75 2.39 -9.04
N ASN A 72 -6.09 1.40 -8.45
CA ASN A 72 -6.02 0.06 -9.03
C ASN A 72 -7.20 -0.80 -8.57
N ALA A 73 -7.87 -1.45 -9.53
CA ALA A 73 -9.04 -2.30 -9.28
C ALA A 73 -10.16 -1.63 -8.46
N GLN A 74 -10.36 -0.33 -8.65
CA GLN A 74 -11.33 0.47 -7.90
C GLN A 74 -12.31 1.19 -8.82
N ARG A 75 -13.48 1.59 -8.29
CA ARG A 75 -14.32 2.58 -8.97
C ARG A 75 -13.58 3.92 -9.07
N GLY A 76 -13.17 4.25 -10.29
CA GLY A 76 -12.40 5.45 -10.58
C GLY A 76 -13.19 6.76 -10.46
N LEU A 77 -12.44 7.86 -10.38
CA LEU A 77 -12.94 9.22 -10.25
C LEU A 77 -13.72 9.67 -11.50
N ARG A 78 -15.01 9.99 -11.33
CA ARG A 78 -15.84 10.62 -12.38
C ARG A 78 -16.59 11.82 -11.82
N HIS A 79 -16.79 12.86 -12.65
CA HIS A 79 -17.38 14.14 -12.25
C HIS A 79 -18.80 14.06 -11.62
N ARG A 80 -19.59 13.02 -11.92
CA ARG A 80 -20.95 12.80 -11.35
C ARG A 80 -20.99 11.74 -10.25
N GLU A 81 -19.95 10.94 -10.14
CA GLU A 81 -19.86 9.83 -9.20
C GLU A 81 -18.38 9.59 -8.90
N PRO A 82 -17.85 10.15 -7.79
CA PRO A 82 -16.43 10.09 -7.48
C PRO A 82 -15.91 8.66 -7.20
N GLY A 83 -16.77 7.74 -6.76
CA GLY A 83 -16.38 6.37 -6.40
C GLY A 83 -15.34 6.30 -5.27
N VAL A 84 -14.64 5.17 -5.20
CA VAL A 84 -13.57 4.91 -4.21
C VAL A 84 -12.42 5.88 -4.37
N THR A 85 -11.89 6.02 -5.59
CA THR A 85 -10.75 6.91 -5.86
C THR A 85 -11.09 8.36 -5.49
N GLY A 86 -12.27 8.84 -5.87
CA GLY A 86 -12.66 10.20 -5.55
C GLY A 86 -12.95 10.42 -4.07
N HIS A 87 -13.50 9.42 -3.38
CA HIS A 87 -13.64 9.49 -1.92
C HIS A 87 -12.27 9.60 -1.24
N ALA A 88 -11.31 8.75 -1.60
CA ALA A 88 -9.95 8.78 -1.06
C ALA A 88 -9.28 10.16 -1.20
N MET A 89 -9.50 10.81 -2.35
CA MET A 89 -8.98 12.15 -2.64
C MET A 89 -9.67 13.27 -1.85
N LEU A 90 -10.94 13.10 -1.49
CA LEU A 90 -11.74 14.18 -0.91
C LEU A 90 -11.79 14.14 0.62
N GLU A 91 -11.50 13.00 1.24
CA GLU A 91 -11.52 12.85 2.70
C GLU A 91 -10.10 12.95 3.31
N ASP A 92 -9.88 13.87 4.23
CA ASP A 92 -8.54 14.18 4.80
C ASP A 92 -7.98 13.07 5.72
N ASN A 93 -8.83 12.17 6.20
CA ASN A 93 -8.48 11.10 7.14
C ASN A 93 -8.11 9.77 6.48
N MET A 94 -7.96 9.74 5.15
CA MET A 94 -7.63 8.52 4.39
C MET A 94 -6.13 8.41 4.11
N TYR A 95 -5.50 7.34 4.59
CA TYR A 95 -4.22 6.86 4.06
C TYR A 95 -4.44 6.22 2.67
N CYS A 96 -3.54 6.52 1.74
CA CYS A 96 -3.62 6.05 0.37
C CYS A 96 -2.32 5.35 -0.01
N GLU A 97 -2.40 4.04 -0.26
CA GLU A 97 -1.27 3.28 -0.78
C GLU A 97 -1.00 3.65 -2.25
N LEU A 98 0.27 3.89 -2.60
CA LEU A 98 0.70 4.14 -3.98
C LEU A 98 1.81 3.19 -4.42
N ILE A 99 1.57 2.50 -5.54
CA ILE A 99 2.57 1.69 -6.25
C ILE A 99 3.31 2.61 -7.23
N CYS A 100 4.49 3.09 -6.83
CA CYS A 100 5.26 4.07 -7.59
C CYS A 100 6.20 3.43 -8.61
N ASP A 101 5.68 2.63 -9.54
CA ASP A 101 6.48 1.99 -10.61
C ASP A 101 6.34 2.67 -11.99
N GLY A 102 5.40 3.61 -12.15
CA GLY A 102 5.10 4.28 -13.41
C GLY A 102 4.23 3.45 -14.37
N PHE A 103 3.81 2.24 -13.97
CA PHE A 103 3.00 1.33 -14.78
C PHE A 103 1.60 1.11 -14.20
N HIS A 104 1.50 0.93 -12.88
CA HIS A 104 0.23 0.90 -12.16
C HIS A 104 -0.41 2.28 -12.16
N ILE A 105 0.41 3.31 -11.92
CA ILE A 105 0.00 4.70 -11.85
C ILE A 105 0.98 5.52 -12.67
N VAL A 106 0.47 6.24 -13.67
CA VAL A 106 1.30 7.15 -14.47
C VAL A 106 1.76 8.35 -13.63
N PRO A 107 2.92 8.96 -13.92
CA PRO A 107 3.48 10.07 -13.12
C PRO A 107 2.49 11.22 -12.86
N ASP A 108 1.72 11.64 -13.86
CA ASP A 108 0.71 12.71 -13.70
C ASP A 108 -0.32 12.40 -12.59
N MET A 109 -0.73 11.13 -12.47
CA MET A 109 -1.70 10.71 -11.47
C MET A 109 -1.06 10.51 -10.09
N LEU A 110 0.22 10.12 -10.03
CA LEU A 110 0.99 10.12 -8.78
C LEU A 110 1.14 11.56 -8.24
N ARG A 111 1.47 12.52 -9.12
CA ARG A 111 1.56 13.93 -8.75
C ARG A 111 0.21 14.48 -8.29
N LEU A 112 -0.88 14.16 -8.99
CA LEU A 112 -2.23 14.56 -8.58
C LEU A 112 -2.58 14.02 -7.18
N ALA A 113 -2.29 12.75 -6.90
CA ALA A 113 -2.50 12.16 -5.58
C ALA A 113 -1.68 12.90 -4.51
N PHE A 114 -0.41 13.16 -4.79
CA PHE A 114 0.49 13.89 -3.89
C PHE A 114 -0.01 15.30 -3.57
N ASP A 115 -0.35 16.09 -4.60
CA ASP A 115 -0.83 17.46 -4.42
C ASP A 115 -2.14 17.52 -3.62
N GLN A 116 -3.00 16.49 -3.75
CA GLN A 116 -4.30 16.44 -3.09
C GLN A 116 -4.23 15.86 -1.67
N LYS A 117 -3.42 14.83 -1.44
CA LYS A 117 -3.36 14.10 -0.17
C LYS A 117 -2.30 14.62 0.79
N GLY A 118 -1.23 15.18 0.25
CA GLY A 118 -0.02 15.49 1.01
C GLY A 118 0.79 14.25 1.38
N PRO A 119 2.08 14.43 1.73
CA PRO A 119 2.96 13.32 2.10
C PRO A 119 2.50 12.58 3.35
N GLU A 120 1.80 13.21 4.30
CA GLU A 120 1.32 12.62 5.55
C GLU A 120 0.14 11.64 5.42
N ARG A 121 -0.41 11.49 4.22
CA ARG A 121 -1.55 10.59 3.90
C ARG A 121 -1.27 9.64 2.75
N ILE A 122 -0.03 9.59 2.27
CA ILE A 122 0.39 8.63 1.25
C ILE A 122 1.28 7.58 1.88
N GLU A 123 1.04 6.31 1.53
CA GLU A 123 1.89 5.21 1.92
C GLU A 123 2.50 4.57 0.67
N LEU A 124 3.82 4.57 0.56
CA LEU A 124 4.48 3.84 -0.53
C LEU A 124 4.37 2.34 -0.27
N VAL A 125 3.86 1.63 -1.26
CA VAL A 125 3.85 0.17 -1.27
C VAL A 125 4.46 -0.34 -2.56
N THR A 126 4.94 -1.58 -2.51
CA THR A 126 5.42 -2.23 -3.72
C THR A 126 4.31 -3.01 -4.41
N ASP A 127 3.40 -3.62 -3.65
CA ASP A 127 2.55 -4.72 -4.14
C ASP A 127 3.35 -5.77 -4.94
N SER A 128 4.61 -5.98 -4.53
CA SER A 128 5.52 -6.82 -5.29
C SER A 128 5.22 -8.29 -5.10
N MET A 129 5.23 -9.06 -6.17
CA MET A 129 5.07 -10.50 -6.12
C MET A 129 6.43 -11.23 -6.16
N ARG A 130 6.42 -12.57 -6.01
CA ARG A 130 7.61 -13.42 -5.82
C ARG A 130 8.73 -13.31 -6.86
N SER A 131 8.48 -12.66 -7.99
CA SER A 131 9.49 -12.43 -9.03
C SER A 131 10.25 -11.12 -8.88
N LYS A 132 9.97 -10.31 -7.84
CA LYS A 132 10.84 -9.16 -7.50
C LYS A 132 12.27 -9.65 -7.26
N GLY A 133 13.24 -9.04 -7.95
CA GLY A 133 14.65 -9.40 -7.87
C GLY A 133 15.05 -10.65 -8.67
N MET A 134 14.09 -11.32 -9.34
CA MET A 134 14.37 -12.48 -10.18
C MET A 134 14.56 -12.07 -11.65
N PRO A 135 15.25 -12.90 -12.47
CA PRO A 135 15.25 -12.73 -13.92
C PRO A 135 13.84 -12.74 -14.51
N GLU A 136 13.68 -12.09 -15.66
CA GLU A 136 12.43 -12.11 -16.42
C GLU A 136 12.01 -13.54 -16.78
N GLY A 137 10.70 -13.78 -16.83
CA GLY A 137 10.17 -15.09 -17.16
C GLY A 137 8.78 -15.37 -16.60
N LYS A 138 8.40 -16.64 -16.66
CA LYS A 138 7.12 -17.14 -16.17
C LYS A 138 7.15 -17.29 -14.65
N SER A 139 6.08 -16.86 -14.00
CA SER A 139 5.88 -16.96 -12.55
C SER A 139 4.41 -17.26 -12.20
N GLU A 140 4.05 -17.10 -10.94
CA GLU A 140 2.73 -17.43 -10.41
C GLU A 140 2.30 -16.47 -9.29
N LEU A 141 1.02 -16.09 -9.29
CA LEU A 141 0.36 -15.31 -8.24
C LEU A 141 -1.10 -15.78 -8.04
N GLY A 142 -1.44 -16.24 -6.84
CA GLY A 142 -2.83 -16.59 -6.47
C GLY A 142 -3.45 -17.74 -7.30
N GLY A 143 -2.64 -18.69 -7.74
CA GLY A 143 -2.96 -19.78 -8.65
C GLY A 143 -2.86 -19.42 -10.14
N GLN A 144 -2.56 -18.16 -10.48
CA GLN A 144 -2.55 -17.68 -11.86
C GLN A 144 -1.13 -17.58 -12.41
N THR A 145 -0.95 -17.97 -13.68
CA THR A 145 0.32 -17.75 -14.38
C THR A 145 0.51 -16.26 -14.69
N VAL A 146 1.68 -15.74 -14.32
CA VAL A 146 2.11 -14.37 -14.58
C VAL A 146 3.36 -14.40 -15.46
N TYR A 147 3.51 -13.43 -16.34
CA TYR A 147 4.69 -13.22 -17.19
C TYR A 147 5.36 -11.92 -16.77
N VAL A 148 6.62 -12.04 -16.36
CA VAL A 148 7.44 -10.90 -15.95
C VAL A 148 8.34 -10.51 -17.10
N LYS A 149 8.20 -9.27 -17.55
CA LYS A 149 8.99 -8.68 -18.63
C LYS A 149 8.96 -7.16 -18.53
N ASP A 150 10.06 -6.49 -18.86
CA ASP A 150 10.18 -5.04 -18.91
C ASP A 150 9.69 -4.38 -17.60
N LYS A 151 10.14 -4.93 -16.47
CA LYS A 151 9.78 -4.52 -15.09
C LYS A 151 8.29 -4.61 -14.73
N GLN A 152 7.49 -5.36 -15.49
CA GLN A 152 6.06 -5.52 -15.26
C GLN A 152 5.70 -7.00 -15.09
N ALA A 153 4.74 -7.26 -14.22
CA ALA A 153 4.12 -8.56 -14.03
C ALA A 153 2.72 -8.53 -14.64
N ARG A 154 2.46 -9.34 -15.68
CA ARG A 154 1.17 -9.35 -16.38
C ARG A 154 0.59 -10.75 -16.54
N LEU A 155 -0.73 -10.86 -16.47
CA LEU A 155 -1.46 -12.06 -16.89
C LEU A 155 -1.40 -12.23 -18.42
N LYS A 156 -1.87 -13.37 -18.91
CA LYS A 156 -1.91 -13.68 -20.35
C LYS A 156 -2.72 -12.65 -21.16
N ASP A 157 -3.74 -12.05 -20.55
CA ASP A 157 -4.61 -11.04 -21.18
C ASP A 157 -4.04 -9.61 -21.11
N GLY A 158 -2.87 -9.43 -20.50
CA GLY A 158 -2.21 -8.14 -20.35
C GLY A 158 -2.53 -7.40 -19.05
N THR A 159 -3.46 -7.90 -18.23
CA THR A 159 -3.78 -7.30 -16.91
C THR A 159 -2.55 -7.31 -16.01
N LEU A 160 -2.27 -6.20 -15.29
CA LEU A 160 -1.23 -6.16 -14.27
C LEU A 160 -1.57 -7.10 -13.10
N ALA A 161 -0.59 -7.83 -12.60
CA ALA A 161 -0.75 -8.83 -11.54
C ALA A 161 0.34 -8.67 -10.48
N GLY A 162 0.10 -7.74 -9.55
CA GLY A 162 1.13 -7.21 -8.67
C GLY A 162 2.23 -6.48 -9.44
N SER A 163 3.31 -6.15 -8.75
CA SER A 163 4.50 -5.53 -9.35
C SER A 163 5.75 -6.39 -9.18
N VAL A 164 6.85 -5.94 -9.78
CA VAL A 164 8.22 -6.37 -9.42
C VAL A 164 9.05 -5.20 -8.88
N LEU A 165 8.38 -4.15 -8.40
CA LEU A 165 8.98 -2.92 -7.89
C LEU A 165 9.82 -3.19 -6.65
N MET A 166 11.06 -2.71 -6.63
CA MET A 166 11.86 -2.67 -5.41
C MET A 166 11.48 -1.45 -4.58
N TYR A 167 11.44 -1.60 -3.26
CA TYR A 167 11.02 -0.50 -2.37
C TYR A 167 11.94 0.73 -2.48
N LYS A 168 13.25 0.51 -2.68
CA LYS A 168 14.22 1.59 -2.96
C LYS A 168 13.92 2.35 -4.26
N ASP A 169 13.40 1.65 -5.27
CA ASP A 169 13.00 2.29 -6.52
C ASP A 169 11.71 3.07 -6.31
N ALA A 170 10.74 2.55 -5.55
CA ALA A 170 9.52 3.27 -5.18
C ALA A 170 9.85 4.60 -4.49
N PHE A 171 10.81 4.59 -3.55
CA PHE A 171 11.30 5.77 -2.85
C PHE A 171 11.89 6.83 -3.79
N LYS A 172 12.78 6.42 -4.71
CA LYS A 172 13.36 7.32 -5.71
C LYS A 172 12.33 7.82 -6.72
N ASN A 173 11.42 6.94 -7.14
CA ASN A 173 10.34 7.26 -8.06
C ASN A 173 9.35 8.25 -7.45
N ALA A 174 9.04 8.17 -6.16
CA ALA A 174 8.20 9.16 -5.49
C ALA A 174 8.79 10.57 -5.62
N MET A 175 10.09 10.75 -5.32
CA MET A 175 10.79 12.01 -5.52
C MET A 175 10.77 12.45 -6.99
N SER A 176 10.98 11.52 -7.93
CA SER A 176 11.03 11.87 -9.36
C SER A 176 9.67 12.16 -9.99
N PHE A 177 8.62 11.44 -9.62
CA PHE A 177 7.29 11.51 -10.27
C PHE A 177 6.38 12.50 -9.59
N MET A 178 6.49 12.65 -8.27
CA MET A 178 5.70 13.60 -7.50
C MET A 178 6.45 14.90 -7.24
N ASP A 179 7.75 14.99 -7.57
CA ASP A 179 8.62 16.12 -7.18
C ASP A 179 8.55 16.36 -5.65
N ALA A 180 8.49 15.24 -4.93
CA ALA A 180 8.51 15.19 -3.48
C ALA A 180 9.94 15.42 -2.95
N SER A 181 10.06 16.09 -1.80
CA SER A 181 11.35 16.24 -1.13
C SER A 181 11.82 14.92 -0.53
N LEU A 182 13.08 14.86 -0.10
CA LEU A 182 13.60 13.71 0.65
C LEU A 182 12.80 13.45 1.93
N PHE A 183 12.37 14.51 2.63
CA PHE A 183 11.57 14.38 3.86
C PHE A 183 10.18 13.82 3.56
N ASP A 184 9.55 14.27 2.49
CA ASP A 184 8.25 13.75 2.03
C ASP A 184 8.36 12.27 1.68
N ALA A 185 9.43 11.89 0.96
CA ALA A 185 9.68 10.49 0.63
C ALA A 185 9.88 9.63 1.88
N VAL A 186 10.57 10.13 2.92
CA VAL A 186 10.71 9.45 4.22
C VAL A 186 9.36 9.34 4.95
N GLU A 187 8.56 10.40 4.95
CA GLU A 187 7.22 10.40 5.55
C GLU A 187 6.35 9.30 4.93
N MET A 188 6.29 9.25 3.60
CA MET A 188 5.46 8.29 2.84
C MET A 188 5.97 6.85 2.89
N SER A 189 7.25 6.63 3.18
CA SER A 189 7.90 5.31 3.10
C SER A 189 8.18 4.64 4.43
N SER A 190 7.94 5.35 5.54
CA SER A 190 8.19 4.80 6.88
C SER A 190 7.33 5.42 7.97
N VAL A 191 7.27 6.76 8.04
CA VAL A 191 6.66 7.47 9.18
C VAL A 191 5.16 7.22 9.22
N ASN A 192 4.48 7.30 8.07
CA ASN A 192 3.03 7.11 7.99
C ASN A 192 2.62 5.71 8.42
N GLN A 193 3.28 4.67 7.91
CA GLN A 193 3.00 3.28 8.29
C GLN A 193 3.25 3.07 9.78
N ALA A 194 4.35 3.62 10.32
CA ALA A 194 4.63 3.52 11.74
C ALA A 194 3.54 4.21 12.59
N ARG A 195 3.01 5.34 12.11
CA ARG A 195 1.92 6.07 12.76
C ARG A 195 0.60 5.30 12.68
N GLU A 196 0.21 4.81 11.51
CA GLU A 196 -1.05 4.08 11.30
C GLU A 196 -1.10 2.80 12.12
N PHE A 197 -0.02 2.02 12.11
CA PHE A 197 0.07 0.75 12.84
C PHE A 197 0.53 0.91 14.30
N ASN A 198 0.62 2.15 14.81
CA ASN A 198 1.04 2.48 16.18
C ASN A 198 2.39 1.82 16.57
N LEU A 199 3.33 1.77 15.63
CA LEU A 199 4.68 1.25 15.82
C LEU A 199 5.56 2.32 16.46
N THR A 200 5.34 2.58 17.75
CA THR A 200 5.99 3.67 18.50
C THR A 200 7.52 3.59 18.52
N SER A 201 8.11 2.41 18.36
CA SER A 201 9.57 2.21 18.26
C SER A 201 10.14 2.39 16.85
N LYS A 202 9.32 2.69 15.84
CA LYS A 202 9.69 2.77 14.42
C LYS A 202 9.38 4.16 13.82
N GLY A 203 9.73 4.33 12.55
CA GLY A 203 9.34 5.47 11.71
C GLY A 203 10.22 6.71 11.83
N THR A 204 10.82 6.98 12.99
CA THR A 204 11.66 8.17 13.20
C THR A 204 12.99 7.82 13.86
N LEU A 205 13.99 8.68 13.67
CA LEU A 205 15.32 8.56 14.29
C LEU A 205 15.35 9.34 15.60
N GLU A 206 14.97 8.67 16.69
CA GLU A 206 14.92 9.23 18.03
C GLU A 206 15.61 8.30 19.04
N VAL A 207 16.24 8.89 20.06
CA VAL A 207 16.88 8.11 21.13
C VAL A 207 15.84 7.24 21.84
N GLY A 208 16.12 5.94 21.95
CA GLY A 208 15.24 4.96 22.59
C GLY A 208 14.36 4.16 21.63
N LYS A 209 14.33 4.50 20.34
CA LYS A 209 13.67 3.71 19.28
C LYS A 209 14.57 2.61 18.73
N ASP A 210 13.99 1.68 17.98
CA ASP A 210 14.75 0.61 17.34
C ASP A 210 15.70 1.19 16.30
N ALA A 211 16.92 0.68 16.24
CA ALA A 211 17.92 1.09 15.25
C ALA A 211 17.68 0.43 13.88
N ASP A 212 16.50 0.70 13.31
CA ASP A 212 16.11 0.36 11.95
C ASP A 212 16.38 1.55 11.03
N ILE A 213 17.46 1.48 10.24
CA ILE A 213 18.01 2.65 9.54
C ILE A 213 18.43 2.25 8.12
N ASN A 214 18.03 3.05 7.14
CA ASN A 214 18.61 2.98 5.80
C ASN A 214 19.63 4.11 5.61
N VAL A 215 20.83 3.76 5.17
CA VAL A 215 21.88 4.72 4.81
C VAL A 215 21.86 4.91 3.31
N LEU A 216 21.63 6.16 2.88
CA LEU A 216 21.59 6.54 1.47
C LEU A 216 22.83 7.38 1.11
N ASP A 217 23.28 7.29 -0.14
CA ASP A 217 24.29 8.20 -0.68
C ASP A 217 23.67 9.53 -1.17
N ARG A 218 24.48 10.38 -1.81
CA ARG A 218 24.02 11.70 -2.32
C ARG A 218 23.06 11.60 -3.51
N ASN A 219 22.97 10.45 -4.16
CA ASN A 219 22.04 10.17 -5.25
C ASN A 219 20.78 9.43 -4.74
N ASN A 220 20.64 9.31 -3.42
CA ASN A 220 19.61 8.54 -2.74
C ASN A 220 19.65 7.04 -3.06
N ASP A 221 20.81 6.50 -3.41
CA ASP A 221 21.02 5.06 -3.56
C ASP A 221 21.28 4.42 -2.19
N LEU A 222 20.66 3.27 -1.94
CA LEU A 222 20.80 2.53 -0.68
C LEU A 222 22.21 1.92 -0.58
N VAL A 223 22.91 2.23 0.51
CA VAL A 223 24.28 1.78 0.80
C VAL A 223 24.32 0.72 1.89
N ALA A 224 23.47 0.84 2.90
CA ALA A 224 23.37 -0.12 3.99
C ALA A 224 21.99 -0.06 4.65
N THR A 225 21.53 -1.18 5.16
CA THR A 225 20.36 -1.25 6.03
C THR A 225 20.81 -1.76 7.39
N TYR A 226 20.33 -1.13 8.46
CA TYR A 226 20.45 -1.62 9.81
C TYR A 226 19.07 -2.09 10.25
N SER A 227 18.99 -3.27 10.87
CA SER A 227 17.80 -3.74 11.56
C SER A 227 18.15 -4.10 12.99
N TYR A 228 17.46 -3.48 13.95
CA TYR A 228 17.79 -3.55 15.39
C TYR A 228 19.29 -3.30 15.67
N GLY A 229 19.91 -2.41 14.89
CA GLY A 229 21.32 -2.05 15.00
C GLY A 229 22.31 -3.02 14.31
N VAL A 230 21.82 -4.11 13.71
CA VAL A 230 22.65 -5.04 12.94
C VAL A 230 22.71 -4.60 11.48
N LYS A 231 23.92 -4.44 10.93
CA LYS A 231 24.13 -4.06 9.54
C LYS A 231 23.84 -5.24 8.60
N HIS A 232 23.11 -4.96 7.53
CA HIS A 232 22.87 -5.81 6.37
C HIS A 232 23.39 -5.09 5.12
N ASP A 233 24.19 -5.79 4.32
CA ASP A 233 24.72 -5.26 3.07
C ASP A 233 23.66 -5.37 1.95
N THR A 234 23.73 -4.47 0.98
CA THR A 234 22.71 -4.31 -0.08
C THR A 234 22.90 -5.22 -1.29
N GLU A 235 23.86 -6.16 -1.23
CA GLU A 235 24.28 -7.03 -2.34
C GLU A 235 23.67 -8.44 -2.32
N ASP A 236 22.68 -8.71 -1.46
CA ASP A 236 21.93 -9.98 -1.43
C ASP A 236 20.58 -9.91 -2.19
#